data_AF-A0A2V9VZW2-F1
#
_entry.id   AF-A0A2V9VZW2-F1
#
_cell.length_a   1.000
_cell.length_b   1.000
_cell.length_c   1.000
_cell.angle_alpha   90.00
_cell.angle_beta   90.00
_cell.angle_gamma   90.00
#
_symmetry.space_group_name_H-M   'P 1'
#
loop_
_entity.id
_entity.type
_entity.pdbx_description
1 polymer ?
#
loop_
_entity_poly.entity_id
_entity_poly.type
_entity_poly.pdbx_seq_one_letter_code
_entity_poly.pdbx_strand_id
1 'polypeptide(L)'
;MLRPVGRQQTDNLVRTLQHSRRRKSFRWAIFSLSLVASAIAGALIGLIIVYSVDLPQTRDLGSYRPISNTVLYDDQGREFGSFALQRRMIAKYEDYPKILYDAVLSIEDKNFEKHPGFEVWRMAVAAGHDLRSGANNQGASTLTMQLARNLFLSAERTYSRKIREIMLAIQIERHFTKAQIFTLYANQIYLGHGVYGFATGAEYYFGKPVKDLNLQEAAMLAALPKAPNDYSPIRKSQRALRRRNLVIDCMASAGKISVADAAAAKNSPLLLQIHDDPNSLAPYFVEEVRQYLEKKYGTEQVHEAGLRVFTTLNVDLQKAANSAVLDGLARYERRHGWRTHLPNNAIGINSDDYGIPSRNERIETGDYVHAEVISVSSISASLRVGQYKAAIGGNEVLWTSR
;
A
#
# COMPACT_ATOMS: atom_id res chain seq x y z
N MET A 1 96.04 16.92 -10.95
CA MET A 1 94.71 16.31 -11.18
C MET A 1 93.69 17.00 -10.27
N LEU A 2 92.89 17.92 -10.81
CA LEU A 2 91.84 18.64 -10.10
C LEU A 2 90.56 17.80 -10.07
N ARG A 3 90.09 17.39 -8.89
CA ARG A 3 88.78 16.73 -8.70
C ARG A 3 87.75 17.76 -8.23
N PRO A 4 86.53 17.80 -8.80
CA PRO A 4 85.53 18.80 -8.45
C PRO A 4 84.81 18.41 -7.15
N VAL A 5 84.86 19.28 -6.14
CA VAL A 5 84.22 19.10 -4.81
C VAL A 5 82.72 19.51 -4.81
N GLY A 6 82.15 19.89 -5.96
CA GLY A 6 80.83 20.54 -6.02
C GLY A 6 79.57 19.69 -6.11
N ARG A 7 79.63 18.34 -6.22
CA ARG A 7 78.44 17.52 -6.60
C ARG A 7 77.65 16.88 -5.44
N GLN A 8 78.26 16.60 -4.29
CA GLN A 8 77.56 15.91 -3.20
C GLN A 8 76.70 16.83 -2.32
N GLN A 9 77.03 18.11 -2.25
CA GLN A 9 76.29 19.09 -1.43
C GLN A 9 74.98 19.51 -2.11
N THR A 10 74.93 19.53 -3.44
CA THR A 10 73.73 19.83 -4.23
C THR A 10 72.69 18.71 -4.18
N ASP A 11 73.11 17.44 -4.18
CA ASP A 11 72.17 16.30 -4.18
C ASP A 11 71.46 16.12 -2.83
N ASN A 12 72.12 16.43 -1.71
CA ASN A 12 71.51 16.40 -0.38
C ASN A 12 70.52 17.55 -0.15
N LEU A 13 70.80 18.74 -0.72
CA LEU A 13 69.87 19.88 -0.71
C LEU A 13 68.62 19.61 -1.57
N VAL A 14 68.78 18.98 -2.74
CA VAL A 14 67.65 18.63 -3.61
C VAL A 14 66.75 17.57 -2.96
N ARG A 15 67.32 16.55 -2.30
CA ARG A 15 66.54 15.52 -1.58
C ARG A 15 65.80 16.07 -0.35
N THR A 16 66.41 16.96 0.43
CA THR A 16 65.74 17.61 1.57
C THR A 16 64.64 18.59 1.13
N LEU A 17 64.84 19.31 0.03
CA LEU A 17 63.81 20.19 -0.57
C LEU A 17 62.64 19.39 -1.17
N GLN A 18 62.90 18.23 -1.79
CA GLN A 18 61.85 17.33 -2.31
C GLN A 18 61.01 16.70 -1.19
N HIS A 19 61.62 16.26 -0.09
CA HIS A 19 60.90 15.74 1.08
C HIS A 19 60.07 16.82 1.79
N SER A 20 60.57 18.06 1.88
CA SER A 20 59.82 19.18 2.47
C SER A 20 58.63 19.60 1.59
N ARG A 21 58.78 19.60 0.25
CA ARG A 21 57.68 19.87 -0.69
C ARG A 21 56.57 18.81 -0.63
N ARG A 22 56.91 17.52 -0.55
CA ARG A 22 55.93 16.42 -0.42
C ARG A 22 55.15 16.46 0.90
N ARG A 23 55.80 16.80 2.02
CA ARG A 23 55.12 16.96 3.32
C ARG A 23 54.23 18.21 3.34
N LYS A 24 54.63 19.29 2.67
CA LYS A 24 53.78 20.47 2.50
C LYS A 24 52.57 20.12 1.63
N SER A 25 52.72 19.52 0.45
CA SER A 25 51.59 19.18 -0.43
C SER A 25 50.59 18.21 0.23
N PHE A 26 51.05 17.28 1.06
CA PHE A 26 50.18 16.40 1.84
C PHE A 26 49.38 17.14 2.93
N ARG A 27 50.01 18.08 3.65
CA ARG A 27 49.33 18.94 4.63
C ARG A 27 48.31 19.87 3.97
N TRP A 28 48.62 20.41 2.79
CA TRP A 28 47.68 21.21 2.00
C TRP A 28 46.50 20.37 1.49
N ALA A 29 46.73 19.10 1.12
CA ALA A 29 45.67 18.18 0.72
C ALA A 29 44.74 17.78 1.89
N ILE A 30 45.28 17.56 3.08
CA ILE A 30 44.46 17.30 4.28
C ILE A 30 43.67 18.54 4.69
N PHE A 31 44.30 19.71 4.61
CA PHE A 31 43.66 20.99 4.92
C PHE A 31 42.53 21.30 3.92
N SER A 32 42.77 21.12 2.62
CA SER A 32 41.72 21.31 1.61
C SER A 32 40.59 20.29 1.75
N LEU A 33 40.89 19.02 2.06
CA LEU A 33 39.88 18.01 2.34
C LEU A 33 39.04 18.36 3.59
N SER A 34 39.69 18.84 4.65
CA SER A 34 39.00 19.27 5.88
C SER A 34 38.15 20.52 5.64
N LEU A 35 38.62 21.46 4.82
CA LEU A 35 37.89 22.67 4.45
C LEU A 35 36.64 22.32 3.63
N VAL A 36 36.77 21.42 2.66
CA VAL A 36 35.64 20.90 1.87
C VAL A 36 34.66 20.15 2.77
N ALA A 37 35.14 19.29 3.66
CA ALA A 37 34.29 18.57 4.61
C ALA A 37 33.54 19.53 5.54
N SER A 38 34.20 20.58 6.04
CA SER A 38 33.58 21.61 6.88
C SER A 38 32.57 22.45 6.11
N ALA A 39 32.83 22.78 4.84
CA ALA A 39 31.89 23.50 3.99
C ALA A 39 30.64 22.65 3.70
N ILE A 40 30.82 21.35 3.44
CA ILE A 40 29.72 20.38 3.28
C ILE A 40 28.93 20.27 4.59
N ALA A 41 29.60 20.12 5.73
CA ALA A 41 28.94 20.03 7.03
C ALA A 41 28.17 21.32 7.36
N GLY A 42 28.76 22.49 7.12
CA GLY A 42 28.10 23.78 7.31
C GLY A 42 26.89 23.97 6.39
N ALA A 43 27.00 23.57 5.12
CA ALA A 43 25.89 23.58 4.18
C ALA A 43 24.77 22.62 4.61
N LEU A 44 25.10 21.42 5.08
CA LEU A 44 24.12 20.46 5.62
C LEU A 44 23.43 20.99 6.89
N ILE A 45 24.19 21.61 7.81
CA ILE A 45 23.63 22.23 9.02
C ILE A 45 22.72 23.39 8.65
N GLY A 46 23.13 24.25 7.72
CA GLY A 46 22.30 25.35 7.21
C GLY A 46 21.02 24.85 6.56
N LEU A 47 21.11 23.78 5.76
CA LEU A 47 19.96 23.10 5.16
C LEU A 47 19.02 22.56 6.25
N ILE A 48 19.56 21.86 7.26
CA ILE A 48 18.80 21.35 8.40
C ILE A 48 18.09 22.50 9.10
N ILE A 49 18.74 23.62 9.38
CA ILE A 49 18.13 24.77 10.05
C ILE A 49 16.99 25.34 9.21
N VAL A 50 17.24 25.66 7.94
CA VAL A 50 16.23 26.23 7.03
C VAL A 50 15.00 25.32 6.94
N TYR A 51 15.20 24.01 6.80
CA TYR A 51 14.11 23.06 6.72
C TYR A 51 13.54 22.65 8.09
N SER A 52 14.13 23.06 9.22
CA SER A 52 13.59 22.82 10.56
C SER A 52 12.56 23.87 10.98
N VAL A 53 12.68 25.09 10.46
CA VAL A 53 11.84 26.23 10.86
C VAL A 53 10.37 26.02 10.48
N ASP A 54 10.10 25.30 9.39
CA ASP A 54 8.73 25.04 8.89
C ASP A 54 8.22 23.61 9.18
N LEU A 55 8.85 22.85 10.09
CA LEU A 55 8.37 21.50 10.40
C LEU A 55 7.15 21.54 11.33
N PRO A 56 6.05 20.86 10.98
CA PRO A 56 4.92 20.73 11.90
C PRO A 56 5.37 20.05 13.19
N GLN A 57 4.91 20.56 14.34
CA GLN A 57 5.29 20.00 15.63
C GLN A 57 4.66 18.61 15.80
N THR A 58 5.50 17.59 15.99
CA THR A 58 5.08 16.18 16.11
C THR A 58 4.52 15.82 17.50
N ARG A 59 4.54 16.75 18.46
CA ARG A 59 4.12 16.54 19.86
C ARG A 59 2.62 16.25 20.00
N ASP A 60 1.80 16.66 19.03
CA ASP A 60 0.34 16.51 19.08
C ASP A 60 -0.21 15.30 18.32
N LEU A 61 0.64 14.41 17.80
CA LEU A 61 0.19 13.16 17.16
C LEU A 61 -0.64 12.25 18.10
N GLY A 62 -0.55 12.45 19.42
CA GLY A 62 -1.39 11.78 20.42
C GLY A 62 -2.83 12.33 20.53
N SER A 63 -3.09 13.53 20.00
CA SER A 63 -4.41 14.19 20.00
C SER A 63 -5.16 14.01 18.69
N TYR A 64 -4.79 12.99 17.91
CA TYR A 64 -5.40 12.68 16.62
C TYR A 64 -6.92 12.54 16.77
N ARG A 65 -7.65 13.51 16.18
CA ARG A 65 -9.10 13.48 16.13
C ARG A 65 -9.52 12.40 15.13
N PRO A 66 -10.45 11.51 15.48
CA PRO A 66 -10.90 10.48 14.56
C PRO A 66 -11.55 11.14 13.35
N ILE A 67 -10.97 10.91 12.16
CA ILE A 67 -11.67 11.04 10.88
C ILE A 67 -12.95 10.21 11.05
N SER A 68 -14.06 10.89 11.18
CA SER A 68 -15.36 10.26 11.36
C SER A 68 -15.97 10.10 9.98
N ASN A 69 -16.51 8.92 9.68
CA ASN A 69 -17.12 8.65 8.38
C ASN A 69 -18.29 9.62 8.18
N THR A 70 -18.35 10.26 7.02
CA THR A 70 -19.56 10.96 6.63
C THR A 70 -20.60 9.93 6.22
N VAL A 71 -21.77 9.96 6.85
CA VAL A 71 -22.85 8.99 6.63
C VAL A 71 -23.95 9.61 5.78
N LEU A 72 -24.42 8.87 4.77
CA LEU A 72 -25.46 9.29 3.85
C LEU A 72 -26.79 8.68 4.24
N TYR A 73 -27.79 9.54 4.36
CA TYR A 73 -29.15 9.20 4.73
C TYR A 73 -30.09 9.48 3.57
N ASP A 74 -31.02 8.56 3.35
CA ASP A 74 -32.07 8.68 2.35
C ASP A 74 -33.16 9.67 2.82
N ASP A 75 -34.18 9.88 1.99
CA ASP A 75 -35.31 10.76 2.26
C ASP A 75 -36.16 10.34 3.48
N GLN A 76 -36.00 9.11 3.97
CA GLN A 76 -36.63 8.56 5.18
C GLN A 76 -35.68 8.50 6.39
N GLY A 77 -34.44 8.99 6.25
CA GLY A 77 -33.44 8.95 7.32
C GLY A 77 -32.78 7.58 7.53
N ARG A 78 -32.86 6.66 6.56
CA ARG A 78 -32.13 5.38 6.56
C ARG A 78 -30.73 5.59 6.00
N GLU A 79 -29.73 4.99 6.63
CA GLU A 79 -28.38 4.95 6.07
C GLU A 79 -28.35 4.11 4.79
N PHE A 80 -27.79 4.67 3.72
CA PHE A 80 -27.66 3.98 2.43
C PHE A 80 -26.26 4.03 1.84
N GLY A 81 -25.34 4.75 2.48
CA GLY A 81 -23.98 4.92 2.00
C GLY A 81 -23.14 5.74 2.96
N SER A 82 -21.85 5.85 2.65
CA SER A 82 -20.93 6.69 3.42
C SER A 82 -19.81 7.23 2.54
N PHE A 83 -19.41 8.48 2.80
CA PHE A 83 -18.11 8.99 2.42
C PHE A 83 -17.15 8.71 3.57
N ALA A 84 -16.72 7.46 3.64
CA ALA A 84 -15.50 7.12 4.35
C ALA A 84 -14.37 7.27 3.32
N LEU A 85 -13.59 8.35 3.40
CA LEU A 85 -12.31 8.40 2.68
C LEU A 85 -11.39 7.28 3.17
N GLN A 86 -11.63 6.83 4.42
CA GLN A 86 -10.92 5.76 5.08
C GLN A 86 -11.91 4.85 5.82
N ARG A 87 -12.11 3.62 5.37
CA ARG A 87 -12.57 2.58 6.29
C ARG A 87 -11.40 2.37 7.28
N ARG A 88 -11.52 2.86 8.52
CA ARG A 88 -10.48 2.72 9.55
C ARG A 88 -11.05 2.14 10.85
N MET A 89 -10.72 0.88 11.12
CA MET A 89 -10.76 0.34 12.48
C MET A 89 -9.47 0.75 13.18
N ILE A 90 -9.58 1.40 14.34
CA ILE A 90 -8.42 1.71 15.18
C ILE A 90 -8.13 0.49 16.04
N ALA A 91 -6.98 -0.13 15.82
CA ALA A 91 -6.47 -1.24 16.62
C ALA A 91 -5.30 -0.77 17.48
N LYS A 92 -5.19 -1.33 18.69
CA LYS A 92 -4.04 -1.11 19.57
C LYS A 92 -2.88 -1.99 19.13
N TYR A 93 -1.70 -1.72 19.69
CA TYR A 93 -0.50 -2.51 19.39
C TYR A 93 -0.71 -4.00 19.64
N GLU A 94 -1.41 -4.35 20.73
CA GLU A 94 -1.63 -5.72 21.18
C GLU A 94 -2.61 -6.49 20.28
N ASP A 95 -3.43 -5.78 19.50
CA ASP A 95 -4.39 -6.40 18.58
C ASP A 95 -3.70 -6.93 17.31
N TYR A 96 -2.52 -6.41 16.96
CA TYR A 96 -1.79 -6.84 15.77
C TYR A 96 -1.00 -8.13 16.06
N PRO A 97 -1.24 -9.22 15.31
CA PRO A 97 -0.56 -10.47 15.56
C PRO A 97 0.92 -10.36 15.15
N LYS A 98 1.79 -11.06 15.88
CA LYS A 98 3.24 -11.07 15.62
C LYS A 98 3.57 -11.42 14.17
N ILE A 99 2.79 -12.30 13.54
CA ILE A 99 2.99 -12.71 12.15
C ILE A 99 2.84 -11.53 11.16
N LEU A 100 1.91 -10.62 11.41
CA LEU A 100 1.72 -9.41 10.61
C LEU A 100 2.84 -8.40 10.87
N TYR A 101 3.20 -8.20 12.14
CA TYR A 101 4.35 -7.36 12.51
C TYR A 101 5.63 -7.82 11.79
N ASP A 102 5.94 -9.11 11.88
CA ASP A 102 7.11 -9.70 11.21
C ASP A 102 7.02 -9.63 9.68
N ALA A 103 5.83 -9.79 9.09
CA ALA A 103 5.63 -9.66 7.65
C ALA A 103 5.94 -8.25 7.15
N VAL A 104 5.39 -7.23 7.82
CA VAL A 104 5.62 -5.81 7.49
C VAL A 104 7.09 -5.45 7.63
N LEU A 105 7.73 -5.79 8.75
CA LEU A 105 9.15 -5.47 8.95
C LEU A 105 10.05 -6.21 7.95
N SER A 106 9.74 -7.48 7.64
CA SER A 106 10.57 -8.26 6.72
C SER A 106 10.65 -7.65 5.32
N ILE A 107 9.56 -7.03 4.85
CA ILE A 107 9.49 -6.43 3.50
C ILE A 107 9.77 -4.92 3.48
N GLU A 108 9.29 -4.17 4.48
CA GLU A 108 9.42 -2.71 4.50
C GLU A 108 10.68 -2.25 5.23
N ASP A 109 11.05 -2.87 6.35
CA ASP A 109 12.10 -2.37 7.24
C ASP A 109 12.69 -3.40 8.23
N LYS A 110 13.64 -4.22 7.75
CA LYS A 110 14.21 -5.35 8.51
C LYS A 110 14.95 -4.93 9.78
N ASN A 111 15.48 -3.71 9.80
CA ASN A 111 16.27 -3.17 10.90
C ASN A 111 15.48 -2.14 11.72
N PHE A 112 14.14 -2.10 11.58
CA PHE A 112 13.27 -1.10 12.20
C PHE A 112 13.58 -0.83 13.67
N GLU A 113 13.82 -1.86 14.46
CA GLU A 113 14.08 -1.74 15.90
C GLU A 113 15.46 -1.15 16.24
N LYS A 114 16.41 -1.18 15.29
CA LYS A 114 17.82 -0.85 15.54
C LYS A 114 18.21 0.57 15.10
N HIS A 115 17.45 1.18 14.20
CA HIS A 115 17.82 2.49 13.63
C HIS A 115 16.97 3.64 14.20
N PRO A 116 17.48 4.89 14.20
CA PRO A 116 16.77 6.06 14.74
C PRO A 116 15.86 6.72 13.68
N GLY A 117 15.03 5.93 13.00
CA GLY A 117 14.13 6.41 11.95
C GLY A 117 14.69 6.47 10.53
N PHE A 118 15.99 6.33 10.30
CA PHE A 118 16.58 6.26 8.96
C PHE A 118 17.79 5.30 8.95
N GLU A 119 18.12 4.74 7.79
CA GLU A 119 19.23 3.79 7.64
C GLU A 119 20.20 4.25 6.54
N VAL A 120 21.37 4.74 6.96
CA VAL A 120 22.39 5.32 6.06
C VAL A 120 22.90 4.30 5.04
N TRP A 121 23.17 3.07 5.49
CA TRP A 121 23.66 2.01 4.62
C TRP A 121 22.64 1.65 3.53
N ARG A 122 21.36 1.54 3.90
CA ARG A 122 20.27 1.27 2.96
C ARG A 122 20.11 2.39 1.93
N MET A 123 20.26 3.66 2.34
CA MET A 123 20.26 4.81 1.42
C MET A 123 21.46 4.79 0.48
N ALA A 124 22.66 4.49 0.98
CA ALA A 124 23.87 4.39 0.15
C ALA A 124 23.79 3.26 -0.89
N VAL A 125 23.31 2.08 -0.49
CA VAL A 125 23.10 0.93 -1.39
C VAL A 125 22.06 1.26 -2.47
N ALA A 126 20.94 1.89 -2.07
CA ALA A 126 19.91 2.31 -3.02
C ALA A 126 20.44 3.35 -4.03
N ALA A 127 21.17 4.37 -3.56
CA ALA A 127 21.77 5.38 -4.45
C ALA A 127 22.75 4.77 -5.47
N GLY A 128 23.56 3.79 -5.04
CA GLY A 128 24.46 3.06 -5.94
C GLY A 128 23.74 2.22 -6.99
N HIS A 129 22.56 1.67 -6.66
CA HIS A 129 21.72 0.95 -7.61
C HIS A 129 21.00 1.88 -8.59
N ASP A 130 20.50 3.02 -8.11
CA ASP A 130 19.79 4.02 -8.93
C ASP A 130 20.73 4.64 -9.99
N LEU A 131 22.00 4.89 -9.62
CA LEU A 131 23.06 5.32 -10.55
C LEU A 131 23.34 4.32 -11.67
N ARG A 132 23.11 3.01 -11.44
CA ARG A 132 23.33 1.95 -12.44
C ARG A 132 22.10 1.61 -13.26
N SER A 133 20.90 1.79 -12.70
CA SER A 133 19.63 1.35 -13.30
C SER A 133 18.79 2.49 -13.89
N GLY A 134 19.16 3.76 -13.65
CA GLY A 134 18.48 4.94 -14.19
C GLY A 134 17.07 5.16 -13.62
N ALA A 135 16.64 4.36 -12.65
CA ALA A 135 15.31 4.41 -12.05
C ALA A 135 15.41 4.77 -10.55
N ASN A 136 14.63 5.75 -10.11
CA ASN A 136 14.49 6.10 -8.69
C ASN A 136 13.74 4.99 -7.93
N ASN A 137 14.46 4.05 -7.31
CA ASN A 137 13.83 2.98 -6.53
C ASN A 137 13.38 3.48 -5.15
N GLN A 138 12.15 3.12 -4.77
CA GLN A 138 11.56 3.42 -3.46
C GLN A 138 12.24 2.69 -2.29
N GLY A 139 13.27 1.87 -2.54
CA GLY A 139 13.85 0.92 -1.57
C GLY A 139 14.62 1.54 -0.41
N ALA A 140 14.90 2.86 -0.43
CA ALA A 140 15.73 3.53 0.57
C ALA A 140 14.98 3.99 1.85
N SER A 141 13.64 3.95 1.87
CA SER A 141 12.85 4.55 2.97
C SER A 141 12.56 3.54 4.08
N THR A 142 12.76 3.94 5.33
CA THR A 142 12.36 3.20 6.53
C THR A 142 10.86 3.35 6.81
N LEU A 143 10.32 2.53 7.71
CA LEU A 143 8.92 2.58 8.11
C LEU A 143 8.56 3.94 8.71
N THR A 144 9.42 4.51 9.56
CA THR A 144 9.23 5.83 10.16
C THR A 144 9.23 6.95 9.11
N MET A 145 10.09 6.88 8.09
CA MET A 145 10.08 7.84 6.98
C MET A 145 8.81 7.73 6.14
N GLN A 146 8.31 6.51 5.92
CA GLN A 146 7.03 6.30 5.23
C GLN A 146 5.86 6.88 6.04
N LEU A 147 5.85 6.67 7.36
CA LEU A 147 4.87 7.27 8.26
C LEU A 147 4.91 8.80 8.20
N ALA A 148 6.10 9.40 8.34
CA ALA A 148 6.29 10.85 8.24
C ALA A 148 5.78 11.43 6.91
N ARG A 149 6.08 10.74 5.80
CA ARG A 149 5.60 11.13 4.47
C ARG A 149 4.09 11.13 4.38
N ASN A 150 3.45 10.06 4.87
CA ASN A 150 2.01 9.89 4.75
C ASN A 150 1.22 10.84 5.65
N LEU A 151 1.81 11.28 6.77
CA LEU A 151 1.15 12.15 7.74
C LEU A 151 1.26 13.65 7.45
N PHE A 152 2.41 14.10 6.96
CA PHE A 152 2.76 15.52 7.01
C PHE A 152 3.18 16.12 5.67
N LEU A 153 3.40 15.31 4.64
CA LEU A 153 4.02 15.76 3.40
C LEU A 153 3.13 15.51 2.19
N SER A 154 3.19 16.42 1.22
CA SER A 154 2.48 16.26 -0.05
C SER A 154 3.11 15.17 -0.93
N ALA A 155 2.35 14.68 -1.92
CA ALA A 155 2.75 13.59 -2.81
C ALA A 155 3.91 13.94 -3.77
N GLU A 156 4.34 15.20 -3.86
CA GLU A 156 5.36 15.69 -4.80
C GLU A 156 6.77 15.12 -4.54
N ARG A 157 7.38 14.50 -5.56
CA ARG A 157 8.67 13.80 -5.41
C ARG A 157 9.86 14.74 -5.62
N THR A 158 10.24 15.48 -4.58
CA THR A 158 11.40 16.39 -4.60
C THR A 158 12.49 15.97 -3.59
N TYR A 159 13.75 16.35 -3.85
CA TYR A 159 14.85 16.15 -2.89
C TYR A 159 14.62 16.89 -1.57
N SER A 160 14.02 18.08 -1.63
CA SER A 160 13.63 18.86 -0.44
C SER A 160 12.59 18.11 0.41
N ARG A 161 11.59 17.47 -0.22
CA ARG A 161 10.67 16.58 0.51
C ARG A 161 11.41 15.44 1.18
N LYS A 162 12.40 14.82 0.51
CA LYS A 162 13.14 13.70 1.09
C LYS A 162 13.91 14.07 2.36
N ILE A 163 14.48 15.27 2.40
CA ILE A 163 15.14 15.80 3.61
C ILE A 163 14.11 16.00 4.73
N ARG A 164 12.94 16.57 4.41
CA ARG A 164 11.83 16.72 5.38
C ARG A 164 11.36 15.37 5.93
N GLU A 165 11.27 14.32 5.10
CA GLU A 165 10.94 12.95 5.56
C GLU A 165 11.93 12.46 6.63
N ILE A 166 13.24 12.65 6.41
CA ILE A 166 14.28 12.22 7.36
C ILE A 166 14.17 13.00 8.67
N MET A 167 14.00 14.32 8.59
CA MET A 167 13.93 15.17 9.78
C MET A 167 12.69 14.87 10.62
N LEU A 168 11.52 14.69 9.97
CA LEU A 168 10.30 14.27 10.65
C LEU A 168 10.43 12.87 11.25
N ALA A 169 11.07 11.92 10.54
CA ALA A 169 11.31 10.59 11.09
C ALA A 169 12.15 10.63 12.37
N ILE A 170 13.21 11.46 12.41
CA ILE A 170 14.02 11.67 13.62
C ILE A 170 13.17 12.27 14.75
N GLN A 171 12.30 13.24 14.44
CA GLN A 171 11.41 13.82 15.44
C GLN A 171 10.40 12.81 16.00
N ILE A 172 9.80 11.99 15.14
CA ILE A 172 8.88 10.92 15.54
C ILE A 172 9.59 9.93 16.47
N GLU A 173 10.79 9.49 16.12
CA GLU A 173 11.58 8.52 16.92
C GLU A 173 12.05 9.05 18.27
N ARG A 174 12.10 10.38 18.44
CA ARG A 174 12.40 11.01 19.73
C ARG A 174 11.20 11.06 20.66
N HIS A 175 9.97 11.04 20.12
CA HIS A 175 8.74 11.21 20.90
C HIS A 175 7.93 9.92 21.04
N PHE A 176 8.11 8.95 20.14
CA PHE A 176 7.34 7.71 20.09
C PHE A 176 8.26 6.50 20.19
N THR A 177 7.82 5.51 20.95
CA THR A 177 8.45 4.18 20.99
C THR A 177 8.22 3.42 19.68
N LYS A 178 9.04 2.41 19.39
CA LYS A 178 8.87 1.55 18.19
C LYS A 178 7.49 0.91 18.09
N ALA A 179 6.92 0.49 19.22
CA ALA A 179 5.56 -0.05 19.28
C ALA A 179 4.51 1.00 18.88
N GLN A 180 4.62 2.24 19.38
CA GLN A 180 3.73 3.33 19.02
C GLN A 180 3.88 3.73 17.54
N ILE A 181 5.12 3.80 17.03
CA ILE A 181 5.39 4.10 15.61
C ILE A 181 4.77 3.04 14.71
N PHE A 182 4.97 1.76 15.04
CA PHE A 182 4.34 0.67 14.30
C PHE A 182 2.82 0.77 14.38
N THR A 183 2.24 1.05 15.55
CA THR A 183 0.78 1.20 15.72
C THR A 183 0.21 2.33 14.88
N LEU A 184 0.89 3.49 14.86
CA LEU A 184 0.51 4.62 14.01
C LEU A 184 0.58 4.24 12.52
N TYR A 185 1.68 3.61 12.09
CA TYR A 185 1.82 3.12 10.72
C TYR A 185 0.74 2.09 10.35
N ALA A 186 0.53 1.10 11.21
CA ALA A 186 -0.40 0.00 11.00
C ALA A 186 -1.86 0.44 10.93
N ASN A 187 -2.23 1.51 11.64
CA ASN A 187 -3.55 2.12 11.53
C ASN A 187 -3.68 3.04 10.31
N GLN A 188 -2.59 3.61 9.81
CA GLN A 188 -2.64 4.66 8.80
C GLN A 188 -2.32 4.23 7.37
N ILE A 189 -1.69 3.08 7.19
CA ILE A 189 -1.21 2.70 5.87
C ILE A 189 -2.36 2.46 4.89
N TYR A 190 -2.26 3.01 3.68
CA TYR A 190 -3.25 2.79 2.63
C TYR A 190 -3.07 1.40 2.00
N LEU A 191 -4.17 0.65 1.92
CA LEU A 191 -4.20 -0.73 1.41
C LEU A 191 -5.03 -0.88 0.14
N GLY A 192 -5.46 0.21 -0.48
CA GLY A 192 -6.26 0.18 -1.72
C GLY A 192 -7.76 0.24 -1.44
N HIS A 193 -8.56 0.60 -2.45
CA HIS A 193 -10.04 0.63 -2.36
C HIS A 193 -10.61 1.46 -1.19
N GLY A 194 -9.96 2.58 -0.83
CA GLY A 194 -10.40 3.39 0.31
C GLY A 194 -10.15 2.74 1.69
N VAL A 195 -9.40 1.64 1.75
CA VAL A 195 -9.07 0.93 2.98
C VAL A 195 -7.77 1.45 3.56
N TYR A 196 -7.84 1.91 4.82
CA TYR A 196 -6.68 2.39 5.56
C TYR A 196 -6.53 1.61 6.86
N GLY A 197 -5.30 1.20 7.12
CA GLY A 197 -4.92 0.42 8.28
C GLY A 197 -5.14 -1.09 8.11
N PHE A 198 -4.25 -1.88 8.70
CA PHE A 198 -4.29 -3.34 8.59
C PHE A 198 -5.49 -3.96 9.28
N ALA A 199 -6.05 -3.33 10.31
CA ALA A 199 -7.25 -3.81 10.98
C ALA A 199 -8.45 -3.83 10.03
N THR A 200 -8.68 -2.70 9.38
CA THR A 200 -9.68 -2.59 8.33
C THR A 200 -9.35 -3.45 7.12
N GLY A 201 -8.07 -3.58 6.77
CA GLY A 201 -7.63 -4.47 5.69
C GLY A 201 -8.00 -5.93 5.94
N ALA A 202 -7.85 -6.40 7.18
CA ALA A 202 -8.22 -7.76 7.56
C ALA A 202 -9.72 -8.00 7.40
N GLU A 203 -10.55 -7.05 7.86
CA GLU A 203 -11.99 -7.12 7.68
C GLU A 203 -12.37 -7.02 6.20
N TYR A 204 -11.88 -6.02 5.48
CA TYR A 204 -12.26 -5.78 4.08
C TYR A 204 -11.85 -6.90 3.13
N TYR A 205 -10.64 -7.44 3.26
CA TYR A 205 -10.14 -8.46 2.33
C TYR A 205 -10.46 -9.90 2.76
N PHE A 206 -10.63 -10.16 4.07
CA PHE A 206 -10.74 -11.51 4.61
C PHE A 206 -11.91 -11.72 5.58
N GLY A 207 -12.72 -10.70 5.84
CA GLY A 207 -13.94 -10.79 6.65
C GLY A 207 -13.68 -11.16 8.11
N LYS A 208 -12.50 -10.84 8.66
CA LYS A 208 -12.13 -11.26 10.02
C LYS A 208 -11.26 -10.28 10.80
N PRO A 209 -11.21 -10.41 12.14
CA PRO A 209 -10.35 -9.58 12.97
C PRO A 209 -8.87 -9.74 12.62
N VAL A 210 -8.12 -8.64 12.73
CA VAL A 210 -6.68 -8.61 12.40
C VAL A 210 -5.84 -9.58 13.22
N LYS A 211 -6.22 -9.83 14.47
CA LYS A 211 -5.60 -10.83 15.35
C LYS A 211 -5.69 -12.27 14.84
N ASP A 212 -6.68 -12.55 13.98
CA ASP A 212 -6.97 -13.89 13.46
C ASP A 212 -6.39 -14.11 12.04
N LEU A 213 -5.50 -13.22 11.60
CA LEU A 213 -4.78 -13.36 10.33
C LEU A 213 -3.79 -14.54 10.40
N ASN A 214 -3.83 -15.38 9.37
CA ASN A 214 -2.79 -16.38 9.13
C ASN A 214 -1.62 -15.79 8.34
N LEU A 215 -0.58 -16.60 8.13
CA LEU A 215 0.67 -16.19 7.46
C LEU A 215 0.42 -15.64 6.04
N GLN A 216 -0.35 -16.33 5.21
CA GLN A 216 -0.58 -15.93 3.81
C GLN A 216 -1.40 -14.63 3.69
N GLU A 217 -2.34 -14.40 4.59
CA GLU A 217 -3.14 -13.16 4.63
C GLU A 217 -2.33 -11.99 5.20
N ALA A 218 -1.57 -12.22 6.28
CA ALA A 218 -0.67 -11.21 6.84
C ALA A 218 0.39 -10.78 5.82
N ALA A 219 0.97 -11.75 5.09
CA ALA A 219 1.89 -11.48 3.99
C ALA A 219 1.21 -10.74 2.83
N MET A 220 -0.07 -11.02 2.56
CA MET A 220 -0.83 -10.29 1.54
C MET A 220 -1.07 -8.85 1.96
N LEU A 221 -1.51 -8.59 3.19
CA LEU A 221 -1.67 -7.22 3.69
C LEU A 221 -0.35 -6.44 3.67
N ALA A 222 0.75 -7.06 4.12
CA ALA A 222 2.08 -6.46 4.09
C ALA A 222 2.62 -6.22 2.66
N ALA A 223 2.07 -6.88 1.64
CA ALA A 223 2.45 -6.68 0.24
C ALA A 223 1.86 -5.41 -0.38
N LEU A 224 0.70 -4.93 0.11
CA LEU A 224 -0.08 -3.84 -0.48
C LEU A 224 0.59 -2.45 -0.38
N PRO A 225 1.19 -2.02 0.76
CA PRO A 225 1.67 -0.65 0.98
C PRO A 225 2.52 -0.06 -0.13
N LYS A 226 3.37 -0.88 -0.78
CA LYS A 226 4.25 -0.43 -1.87
C LYS A 226 3.49 0.19 -3.04
N ALA A 227 2.39 -0.44 -3.45
CA ALA A 227 1.58 0.03 -4.57
C ALA A 227 0.17 -0.60 -4.49
N PRO A 228 -0.72 -0.09 -3.63
CA PRO A 228 -1.95 -0.79 -3.25
C PRO A 228 -2.89 -1.10 -4.44
N ASN A 229 -3.00 -0.16 -5.40
CA ASN A 229 -3.79 -0.36 -6.61
C ASN A 229 -3.16 -1.37 -7.59
N ASP A 230 -1.82 -1.49 -7.57
CA ASP A 230 -1.03 -2.29 -8.50
C ASP A 230 -0.80 -3.73 -8.03
N TYR A 231 -0.91 -3.94 -6.71
CA TYR A 231 -0.92 -5.23 -6.04
C TYR A 231 -2.29 -5.56 -5.45
N SER A 232 -3.36 -4.94 -5.95
CA SER A 232 -4.72 -5.22 -5.54
C SER A 232 -5.07 -6.70 -5.78
N PRO A 233 -5.42 -7.48 -4.75
CA PRO A 233 -5.74 -8.89 -4.91
C PRO A 233 -7.09 -9.09 -5.63
N ILE A 234 -7.93 -8.04 -5.64
CA ILE A 234 -9.24 -8.02 -6.32
C ILE A 234 -9.06 -7.79 -7.83
N ARG A 235 -8.28 -6.76 -8.21
CA ARG A 235 -8.15 -6.35 -9.63
C ARG A 235 -6.99 -7.02 -10.35
N LYS A 236 -5.94 -7.40 -9.63
CA LYS A 236 -4.65 -7.85 -10.18
C LYS A 236 -4.09 -9.04 -9.38
N SER A 237 -4.90 -10.08 -9.19
CA SER A 237 -4.63 -11.26 -8.34
C SER A 237 -3.22 -11.85 -8.54
N GLN A 238 -2.83 -12.17 -9.78
CA GLN A 238 -1.50 -12.72 -10.05
C GLN A 238 -0.34 -11.81 -9.61
N ARG A 239 -0.45 -10.48 -9.79
CA ARG A 239 0.57 -9.53 -9.35
C ARG A 239 0.60 -9.47 -7.82
N ALA A 240 -0.56 -9.49 -7.18
CA ALA A 240 -0.69 -9.53 -5.73
C ALA A 240 -0.05 -10.80 -5.15
N LEU A 241 -0.33 -11.98 -5.72
CA LEU A 241 0.24 -13.26 -5.29
C LEU A 241 1.77 -13.28 -5.40
N ARG A 242 2.33 -12.79 -6.51
CA ARG A 242 3.80 -12.68 -6.65
C ARG A 242 4.40 -11.78 -5.57
N ARG A 243 3.74 -10.66 -5.24
CA ARG A 243 4.21 -9.75 -4.19
C ARG A 243 4.06 -10.35 -2.79
N ARG A 244 2.95 -11.02 -2.49
CA ARG A 244 2.76 -11.81 -1.26
C ARG A 244 3.86 -12.85 -1.09
N ASN A 245 4.16 -13.61 -2.14
CA ASN A 245 5.19 -14.66 -2.08
C ASN A 245 6.58 -14.06 -1.82
N LEU A 246 6.88 -12.87 -2.35
CA LEU A 246 8.09 -12.13 -2.03
C LEU A 246 8.14 -11.69 -0.55
N VAL A 247 7.02 -11.31 0.05
CA VAL A 247 6.95 -11.03 1.50
C VAL A 247 7.28 -12.30 2.29
N ILE A 248 6.67 -13.43 1.92
CA ILE A 248 6.93 -14.73 2.55
C ILE A 248 8.42 -15.11 2.44
N ASP A 249 9.05 -14.88 1.27
CA ASP A 249 10.50 -15.09 1.10
C ASP A 249 11.35 -14.21 2.00
N CYS A 250 10.94 -12.95 2.16
CA CYS A 250 11.62 -12.02 3.07
C CYS A 250 11.51 -12.46 4.52
N MET A 251 10.34 -12.97 4.94
CA MET A 251 10.12 -13.50 6.29
C MET A 251 10.97 -14.74 6.55
N ALA A 252 11.04 -15.68 5.61
CA ALA A 252 11.86 -16.88 5.72
C ALA A 252 13.36 -16.52 5.79
N SER A 253 13.82 -15.62 4.91
CA SER A 253 15.21 -15.14 4.90
C SER A 253 15.59 -14.38 6.18
N ALA A 254 14.62 -13.75 6.85
CA ALA A 254 14.80 -13.08 8.13
C ALA A 254 14.64 -14.03 9.34
N GLY A 255 14.42 -15.33 9.11
CA GLY A 255 14.25 -16.34 10.16
C GLY A 255 12.95 -16.21 10.96
N LYS A 256 11.94 -15.51 10.41
CA LYS A 256 10.65 -15.28 11.08
C LYS A 256 9.68 -16.45 10.93
N ILE A 257 9.89 -17.27 9.90
CA ILE A 257 9.12 -18.49 9.59
C ILE A 257 10.09 -19.56 9.09
N SER A 258 9.70 -20.84 9.19
CA SER A 258 10.50 -21.92 8.62
C SER A 258 10.39 -21.94 7.08
N VAL A 259 11.35 -22.56 6.41
CA VAL A 259 11.30 -22.78 4.95
C VAL A 259 10.10 -23.65 4.56
N ALA A 260 9.72 -24.60 5.42
CA ALA A 260 8.55 -25.45 5.22
C ALA A 260 7.24 -24.64 5.27
N ASP A 261 7.08 -23.78 6.29
CA ASP A 261 5.91 -22.90 6.41
C ASP A 261 5.83 -21.92 5.24
N ALA A 262 6.98 -21.40 4.79
CA ALA A 262 7.06 -20.53 3.63
C ALA A 262 6.57 -21.24 2.36
N ALA A 263 7.01 -22.48 2.12
CA ALA A 263 6.56 -23.27 0.98
C ALA A 263 5.04 -23.58 1.05
N ALA A 264 4.55 -23.98 2.22
CA ALA A 264 3.13 -24.26 2.44
C ALA A 264 2.27 -23.00 2.22
N ALA A 265 2.65 -21.86 2.78
CA ALA A 265 1.91 -20.60 2.65
C ALA A 265 1.86 -20.07 1.21
N LYS A 266 2.94 -20.26 0.43
CA LYS A 266 2.95 -19.88 -0.99
C LYS A 266 1.97 -20.71 -1.83
N ASN A 267 1.80 -21.99 -1.48
CA ASN A 267 0.89 -22.91 -2.16
C ASN A 267 -0.57 -22.77 -1.69
N SER A 268 -0.82 -22.04 -0.58
CA SER A 268 -2.18 -21.78 -0.11
C SER A 268 -2.91 -20.81 -1.05
N PRO A 269 -4.18 -21.10 -1.41
CA PRO A 269 -5.02 -20.15 -2.12
C PRO A 269 -5.26 -18.90 -1.26
N LEU A 270 -5.52 -17.77 -1.93
CA LEU A 270 -5.90 -16.53 -1.28
C LEU A 270 -7.43 -16.44 -1.26
N LEU A 271 -8.03 -16.85 -0.15
CA LEU A 271 -9.47 -16.83 0.02
C LEU A 271 -9.92 -15.41 0.42
N LEU A 272 -10.21 -14.57 -0.58
CA LEU A 272 -10.77 -13.25 -0.33
C LEU A 272 -12.23 -13.38 0.13
N GLN A 273 -12.60 -12.63 1.17
CA GLN A 273 -13.97 -12.40 1.59
C GLN A 273 -14.20 -10.89 1.55
N ILE A 274 -14.51 -10.40 0.36
CA ILE A 274 -14.67 -8.97 0.11
C ILE A 274 -16.05 -8.57 0.64
N HIS A 275 -16.09 -7.62 1.57
CA HIS A 275 -17.35 -7.00 1.97
C HIS A 275 -17.82 -5.99 0.92
N ASP A 276 -19.13 -5.91 0.71
CA ASP A 276 -19.74 -4.99 -0.24
C ASP A 276 -19.36 -3.53 0.00
N ASP A 277 -19.26 -2.78 -1.10
CA ASP A 277 -19.14 -1.32 -1.07
C ASP A 277 -20.45 -0.75 -0.48
N PRO A 278 -20.43 0.09 0.57
CA PRO A 278 -21.65 0.59 1.18
C PRO A 278 -22.41 1.49 0.19
N ASN A 279 -21.72 1.98 -0.85
CA ASN A 279 -22.25 2.86 -1.88
C ASN A 279 -22.71 2.10 -3.14
N SER A 280 -22.63 0.76 -3.15
CA SER A 280 -22.99 -0.09 -4.29
C SER A 280 -24.44 0.04 -4.75
N LEU A 281 -25.34 0.40 -3.84
CA LEU A 281 -26.76 0.54 -4.15
C LEU A 281 -27.03 1.67 -5.17
N ALA A 282 -26.33 2.79 -5.05
CA ALA A 282 -26.61 4.03 -5.78
C ALA A 282 -25.31 4.75 -6.22
N PRO A 283 -24.37 4.08 -6.91
CA PRO A 283 -23.00 4.57 -7.07
C PRO A 283 -22.94 5.92 -7.79
N TYR A 284 -23.78 6.13 -8.81
CA TYR A 284 -23.87 7.39 -9.54
C TYR A 284 -24.41 8.53 -8.68
N PHE A 285 -25.47 8.26 -7.91
CA PHE A 285 -26.06 9.27 -7.02
C PHE A 285 -25.09 9.66 -5.90
N VAL A 286 -24.43 8.66 -5.30
CA VAL A 286 -23.40 8.88 -4.28
C VAL A 286 -22.27 9.76 -4.81
N GLU A 287 -21.82 9.53 -6.04
CA GLU A 287 -20.77 10.34 -6.68
C GLU A 287 -21.21 11.80 -6.91
N GLU A 288 -22.45 12.03 -7.35
CA GLU A 288 -23.01 13.38 -7.48
C GLU A 288 -23.08 14.09 -6.12
N VAL A 289 -23.50 13.40 -5.07
CA VAL A 289 -23.50 13.94 -3.70
C VAL A 289 -22.08 14.28 -3.25
N ARG A 290 -21.09 13.41 -3.55
CA ARG A 290 -19.67 13.67 -3.23
C ARG A 290 -19.19 14.96 -3.89
N GLN A 291 -19.39 15.09 -5.21
CA GLN A 291 -18.97 16.27 -5.98
C GLN A 291 -19.64 17.55 -5.46
N TYR A 292 -20.94 17.49 -5.16
CA TYR A 292 -21.67 18.62 -4.58
C TYR A 292 -21.09 19.07 -3.24
N LEU A 293 -20.85 18.12 -2.33
CA LEU A 293 -20.34 18.42 -1.00
C LEU A 293 -18.89 18.92 -1.05
N GLU A 294 -18.03 18.33 -1.87
CA GLU A 294 -16.63 18.75 -1.97
C GLU A 294 -16.51 20.16 -2.53
N LYS A 295 -17.35 20.51 -3.51
CA LYS A 295 -17.42 21.86 -4.05
C LYS A 295 -17.87 22.88 -2.99
N LYS A 296 -18.70 22.48 -2.03
CA LYS A 296 -19.32 23.37 -1.04
C LYS A 296 -18.53 23.49 0.26
N TYR A 297 -17.93 22.40 0.73
CA TYR A 297 -17.29 22.30 2.04
C TYR A 297 -15.80 21.96 1.96
N GLY A 298 -15.28 21.65 0.77
CA GLY A 298 -13.90 21.19 0.58
C GLY A 298 -13.74 19.70 0.91
N THR A 299 -12.76 19.07 0.27
CA THR A 299 -12.51 17.62 0.37
C THR A 299 -12.29 17.16 1.82
N GLU A 300 -11.46 17.86 2.58
CA GLU A 300 -11.16 17.50 3.98
C GLU A 300 -12.43 17.43 4.84
N GLN A 301 -13.34 18.40 4.70
CA GLN A 301 -14.55 18.44 5.52
C GLN A 301 -15.54 17.33 5.16
N VAL A 302 -15.68 17.00 3.87
CA VAL A 302 -16.58 15.92 3.41
C VAL A 302 -16.13 14.56 3.90
N HIS A 303 -14.83 14.38 4.03
CA HIS A 303 -14.21 13.09 4.22
C HIS A 303 -13.71 12.84 5.64
N GLU A 304 -13.51 13.90 6.42
CA GLU A 304 -12.88 13.82 7.75
C GLU A 304 -13.73 14.36 8.89
N ALA A 305 -14.75 15.18 8.60
CA ALA A 305 -15.52 15.88 9.63
C ALA A 305 -16.70 15.08 10.22
N GLY A 306 -16.99 13.86 9.75
CA GLY A 306 -18.09 13.04 10.27
C GLY A 306 -19.47 13.61 9.99
N LEU A 307 -19.72 14.11 8.78
CA LEU A 307 -20.98 14.75 8.45
C LEU A 307 -22.13 13.73 8.44
N ARG A 308 -23.33 14.20 8.80
CA ARG A 308 -24.59 13.47 8.53
C ARG A 308 -25.27 14.15 7.35
N VAL A 309 -25.31 13.48 6.21
CA VAL A 309 -25.81 14.05 4.95
C VAL A 309 -27.16 13.43 4.64
N PHE A 310 -28.22 14.24 4.73
CA PHE A 310 -29.57 13.84 4.32
C PHE A 310 -29.76 14.20 2.84
N THR A 311 -30.16 13.23 2.05
CA THR A 311 -30.26 13.35 0.58
C THR A 311 -31.69 13.22 0.11
N THR A 312 -31.92 13.44 -1.18
CA THR A 312 -33.21 13.22 -1.83
C THR A 312 -33.37 11.80 -2.37
N LEU A 313 -32.43 10.90 -2.13
CA LEU A 313 -32.53 9.53 -2.60
C LEU A 313 -33.66 8.83 -1.85
N ASN A 314 -34.50 8.11 -2.59
CA ASN A 314 -35.40 7.12 -2.01
C ASN A 314 -34.83 5.72 -2.30
N VAL A 315 -34.41 5.01 -1.26
CA VAL A 315 -33.73 3.70 -1.39
C VAL A 315 -34.61 2.65 -2.06
N ASP A 316 -35.91 2.64 -1.79
CA ASP A 316 -36.82 1.63 -2.34
C ASP A 316 -37.03 1.86 -3.85
N LEU A 317 -37.16 3.12 -4.27
CA LEU A 317 -37.21 3.48 -5.69
C LEU A 317 -35.88 3.16 -6.40
N GLN A 318 -34.73 3.38 -5.76
CA GLN A 318 -33.44 3.04 -6.35
C GLN A 318 -33.28 1.53 -6.56
N LYS A 319 -33.70 0.71 -5.59
CA LYS A 319 -33.72 -0.76 -5.73
C LYS A 319 -34.63 -1.21 -6.87
N ALA A 320 -35.82 -0.62 -6.97
CA ALA A 320 -36.76 -0.90 -8.06
C ALA A 320 -36.17 -0.50 -9.42
N ALA A 321 -35.49 0.64 -9.51
CA ALA A 321 -34.84 1.10 -10.74
C ALA A 321 -33.70 0.15 -11.18
N ASN A 322 -32.83 -0.26 -10.24
CA ASN A 322 -31.76 -1.21 -10.53
C ASN A 322 -32.33 -2.55 -11.05
N SER A 323 -33.38 -3.05 -10.39
CA SER A 323 -34.05 -4.29 -10.79
C SER A 323 -34.69 -4.17 -12.18
N ALA A 324 -35.38 -3.05 -12.45
CA ALA A 324 -36.03 -2.81 -13.74
C ALA A 324 -35.03 -2.76 -14.91
N VAL A 325 -33.83 -2.21 -14.69
CA VAL A 325 -32.76 -2.20 -15.70
C VAL A 325 -32.24 -3.62 -15.94
N LEU A 326 -31.92 -4.37 -14.89
CA LEU A 326 -31.44 -5.75 -15.00
C LEU A 326 -32.47 -6.65 -15.70
N ASP A 327 -33.73 -6.58 -15.30
CA ASP A 327 -34.85 -7.31 -15.92
C ASP A 327 -35.11 -6.89 -17.36
N GLY A 328 -34.95 -5.59 -17.65
CA GLY A 328 -35.04 -5.05 -19.00
C GLY A 328 -33.95 -5.62 -19.91
N LEU A 329 -32.70 -5.61 -19.44
CA LEU A 329 -31.54 -6.16 -20.16
C LEU A 329 -31.67 -7.67 -20.36
N ALA A 330 -32.02 -8.42 -19.31
CA ALA A 330 -32.22 -9.87 -19.41
C ALA A 330 -33.32 -10.23 -20.42
N ARG A 331 -34.45 -9.51 -20.42
CA ARG A 331 -35.51 -9.69 -21.44
C ARG A 331 -35.07 -9.28 -22.84
N TYR A 332 -34.20 -8.27 -22.96
CA TYR A 332 -33.65 -7.86 -24.23
C TYR A 332 -32.72 -8.95 -24.79
N GLU A 333 -31.79 -9.44 -23.99
CA GLU A 333 -30.84 -10.49 -24.39
C GLU A 333 -31.55 -11.81 -24.73
N ARG A 334 -32.55 -12.23 -23.94
CA ARG A 334 -33.37 -13.41 -24.25
C ARG A 334 -34.07 -13.35 -25.62
N ARG A 335 -34.36 -12.14 -26.13
CA ARG A 335 -34.99 -11.95 -27.44
C ARG A 335 -33.99 -11.82 -28.60
N HIS A 336 -32.76 -11.37 -28.33
CA HIS A 336 -31.81 -10.96 -29.37
C HIS A 336 -30.50 -11.76 -29.38
N GLY A 337 -30.37 -12.78 -28.54
CA GLY A 337 -29.14 -13.55 -28.39
C GLY A 337 -28.16 -12.92 -27.41
N TRP A 338 -27.25 -13.74 -26.90
CA TRP A 338 -26.17 -13.30 -26.03
C TRP A 338 -25.05 -12.66 -26.85
N ARG A 339 -24.85 -11.35 -26.67
CA ARG A 339 -23.92 -10.56 -27.50
C ARG A 339 -22.57 -10.30 -26.84
N THR A 340 -22.40 -10.61 -25.57
CA THR A 340 -21.16 -10.29 -24.86
C THR A 340 -20.13 -11.42 -24.98
N HIS A 341 -18.85 -11.06 -24.90
CA HIS A 341 -17.76 -12.01 -24.76
C HIS A 341 -17.26 -11.91 -23.32
N LEU A 342 -17.64 -12.86 -22.48
CA LEU A 342 -16.97 -13.05 -21.21
C LEU A 342 -15.63 -13.75 -21.50
N PRO A 343 -14.49 -13.23 -21.00
CA PRO A 343 -13.22 -13.91 -21.19
C PRO A 343 -13.30 -15.31 -20.61
N ASN A 344 -12.91 -16.31 -21.42
CA ASN A 344 -12.83 -17.68 -20.98
C ASN A 344 -11.57 -17.80 -20.12
N ASN A 345 -11.72 -17.98 -18.81
CA ASN A 345 -10.60 -18.03 -17.86
C ASN A 345 -9.87 -19.40 -17.89
N ALA A 346 -9.86 -20.07 -19.05
CA ALA A 346 -9.35 -21.42 -19.26
C ALA A 346 -7.82 -21.46 -19.48
N ILE A 347 -7.06 -20.71 -18.68
CA ILE A 347 -5.59 -20.81 -18.68
C ILE A 347 -5.14 -21.15 -17.26
N GLY A 348 -5.15 -22.45 -16.91
CA GLY A 348 -4.28 -23.05 -15.89
C GLY A 348 -4.15 -22.34 -14.53
N ILE A 349 -5.16 -21.58 -14.12
CA ILE A 349 -5.20 -20.80 -12.90
C ILE A 349 -6.38 -21.36 -12.12
N ASN A 350 -6.12 -21.86 -10.90
CA ASN A 350 -7.17 -22.37 -10.03
C ASN A 350 -8.35 -21.39 -10.00
N SER A 351 -9.55 -21.94 -10.08
CA SER A 351 -10.86 -21.29 -9.89
C SER A 351 -10.92 -20.27 -8.74
N ASP A 352 -9.99 -20.38 -7.78
CA ASP A 352 -9.84 -19.52 -6.62
C ASP A 352 -9.26 -18.11 -6.93
N ASP A 353 -8.72 -17.87 -8.13
CA ASP A 353 -7.98 -16.65 -8.47
C ASP A 353 -8.83 -15.56 -9.15
N TYR A 354 -10.07 -15.90 -9.52
CA TYR A 354 -11.10 -14.92 -9.83
C TYR A 354 -11.93 -14.71 -8.59
N GLY A 355 -11.76 -13.54 -7.97
CA GLY A 355 -12.70 -13.03 -6.99
C GLY A 355 -14.07 -12.79 -7.64
N ILE A 356 -14.81 -13.87 -7.91
CA ILE A 356 -16.27 -13.81 -7.94
C ILE A 356 -16.64 -13.56 -6.47
N PRO A 357 -17.09 -12.35 -6.11
CA PRO A 357 -17.65 -12.13 -4.79
C PRO A 357 -18.95 -12.93 -4.79
N SER A 358 -18.95 -14.06 -4.09
CA SER A 358 -20.19 -14.75 -3.69
C SER A 358 -19.94 -15.97 -2.83
N ARG A 359 -18.75 -16.21 -2.25
CA ARG A 359 -18.55 -17.44 -1.45
C ARG A 359 -19.54 -17.56 -0.27
N ASN A 360 -20.08 -16.44 0.21
CA ASN A 360 -20.98 -16.37 1.36
C ASN A 360 -22.30 -15.60 1.13
N GLU A 361 -22.67 -15.26 -0.11
CA GLU A 361 -23.93 -14.55 -0.36
C GLU A 361 -25.13 -15.49 -0.24
N ARG A 362 -26.17 -15.05 0.49
CA ARG A 362 -27.50 -15.66 0.39
C ARG A 362 -28.08 -15.24 -0.95
N ILE A 363 -28.30 -16.20 -1.83
CA ILE A 363 -28.99 -15.98 -3.10
C ILE A 363 -30.49 -16.01 -2.83
N GLU A 364 -31.18 -14.94 -3.20
CA GLU A 364 -32.63 -14.86 -3.16
C GLU A 364 -33.23 -15.10 -4.56
N THR A 365 -34.51 -15.46 -4.58
CA THR A 365 -35.20 -15.67 -5.86
C THR A 365 -35.34 -14.33 -6.57
N GLY A 366 -34.78 -14.22 -7.77
CA GLY A 366 -34.79 -12.98 -8.57
C GLY A 366 -33.41 -12.32 -8.69
N ASP A 367 -32.41 -12.80 -7.94
CA ASP A 367 -31.06 -12.23 -8.00
C ASP A 367 -30.35 -12.55 -9.32
N TYR A 368 -29.57 -11.57 -9.79
CA TYR A 368 -28.63 -11.74 -10.89
C TYR A 368 -27.23 -11.99 -10.31
N VAL A 369 -26.76 -13.23 -10.43
CA VAL A 369 -25.50 -13.70 -9.83
C VAL A 369 -24.53 -14.21 -10.89
N HIS A 370 -23.24 -13.98 -10.66
CA HIS A 370 -22.19 -14.59 -11.48
C HIS A 370 -21.94 -16.03 -11.04
N ALA A 371 -21.88 -16.94 -12.01
CA ALA A 371 -21.62 -18.36 -11.80
C ALA A 371 -20.33 -18.79 -12.49
N GLU A 372 -19.55 -19.63 -11.81
CA GLU A 372 -18.42 -20.33 -12.41
C GLU A 372 -18.91 -21.60 -13.10
N VAL A 373 -18.50 -21.82 -14.35
CA VAL A 373 -18.76 -23.08 -15.08
C VAL A 373 -17.73 -24.13 -14.64
N ILE A 374 -18.18 -25.15 -13.92
CA ILE A 374 -17.32 -26.23 -13.40
C ILE A 374 -17.07 -27.29 -14.48
N SER A 375 -18.10 -27.66 -15.22
CA SER A 375 -18.03 -28.68 -16.27
C SER A 375 -19.13 -28.49 -17.29
N VAL A 376 -18.85 -28.83 -18.54
CA VAL A 376 -19.80 -28.76 -19.65
C VAL A 376 -19.95 -30.15 -20.27
N SER A 377 -21.19 -30.57 -20.52
CA SER A 377 -21.55 -31.74 -21.31
C SER A 377 -22.27 -31.32 -22.59
N SER A 378 -22.63 -32.27 -23.45
CA SER A 378 -23.36 -31.99 -24.69
C SER A 378 -24.77 -31.41 -24.47
N ILE A 379 -25.36 -31.56 -23.28
CA ILE A 379 -26.74 -31.16 -22.99
C ILE A 379 -26.90 -30.33 -21.71
N SER A 380 -25.82 -30.06 -20.97
CA SER A 380 -25.90 -29.32 -19.71
C SER A 380 -24.54 -28.74 -19.30
N ALA A 381 -24.55 -27.72 -18.46
CA ALA A 381 -23.37 -27.28 -17.73
C ALA A 381 -23.61 -27.30 -16.22
N SER A 382 -22.61 -27.71 -15.45
CA SER A 382 -22.62 -27.60 -13.99
C SER A 382 -21.95 -26.30 -13.58
N LEU A 383 -22.61 -25.58 -12.69
CA LEU A 383 -22.26 -24.24 -12.26
C LEU A 383 -21.98 -24.21 -10.76
N ARG A 384 -21.07 -23.34 -10.34
CA ARG A 384 -20.85 -22.97 -8.94
C ARG A 384 -21.28 -21.52 -8.75
N VAL A 385 -22.13 -21.26 -7.77
CA VAL A 385 -22.49 -19.91 -7.34
C VAL A 385 -22.22 -19.85 -5.85
N GLY A 386 -21.08 -19.27 -5.46
CA GLY A 386 -20.66 -19.31 -4.08
C GLY A 386 -20.51 -20.73 -3.52
N GLN A 387 -21.26 -21.03 -2.46
CA GLN A 387 -21.37 -22.36 -1.86
C GLN A 387 -22.36 -23.29 -2.58
N TYR A 388 -23.21 -22.75 -3.47
CA TYR A 388 -24.24 -23.50 -4.17
C TYR A 388 -23.70 -24.12 -5.45
N LYS A 389 -24.23 -25.29 -5.79
CA LYS A 389 -24.06 -25.92 -7.09
C LYS A 389 -25.38 -25.89 -7.84
N ALA A 390 -25.33 -25.51 -9.09
CA ALA A 390 -26.48 -25.50 -9.99
C ALA A 390 -26.14 -26.28 -11.27
N ALA A 391 -27.17 -26.70 -12.00
CA ALA A 391 -27.01 -27.24 -13.34
C ALA A 391 -27.92 -26.44 -14.27
N ILE A 392 -27.40 -26.09 -15.45
CA ILE A 392 -28.17 -25.45 -16.51
C ILE A 392 -28.27 -26.42 -17.68
N GLY A 393 -29.49 -26.67 -18.16
CA GLY A 393 -29.76 -27.55 -19.29
C GLY A 393 -29.64 -26.84 -20.64
N GLY A 394 -29.48 -27.60 -21.72
CA GLY A 394 -29.38 -27.07 -23.08
C GLY A 394 -30.56 -26.17 -23.47
N ASN A 395 -31.77 -26.54 -23.05
CA ASN A 395 -32.98 -25.75 -23.30
C ASN A 395 -32.96 -24.37 -22.62
N GLU A 396 -32.27 -24.24 -21.49
CA GLU A 396 -32.21 -23.00 -20.69
C GLU A 396 -31.20 -21.98 -21.27
N VAL A 397 -30.35 -22.41 -22.21
CA VAL A 397 -29.36 -21.57 -22.89
C VAL A 397 -29.67 -21.33 -24.37
N LEU A 398 -30.75 -21.90 -24.91
CA LEU A 398 -31.13 -21.72 -26.33
C LEU A 398 -31.26 -20.24 -26.73
N TRP A 399 -31.73 -19.40 -25.80
CA TRP A 399 -31.88 -17.97 -26.03
C TRP A 399 -30.55 -17.26 -26.30
N THR A 400 -29.40 -17.86 -25.95
CA THR A 400 -28.07 -17.25 -26.15
C THR A 400 -27.67 -17.23 -27.63
N SER A 401 -28.31 -18.05 -28.48
CA SER A 401 -27.96 -18.20 -29.91
C SER A 401 -26.49 -18.57 -30.15
N ARG A 402 -25.88 -19.32 -29.23
CA ARG A 402 -24.50 -19.81 -29.29
C ARG A 402 -24.42 -21.32 -29.14
#